data_AF-A0A3B8SPH6-F1
#
_entry.id   AF-A0A3B8SPH6-F1
#
_cell.length_a   1.000
_cell.length_b   1.000
_cell.length_c   1.000
_cell.angle_alpha   90.00
_cell.angle_beta   90.00
_cell.angle_gamma   90.00
#
_symmetry.space_group_name_H-M   'P 1'
#
loop_
_entity.id
_entity.type
_entity.pdbx_description
1 polymer ?
#
loop_
_entity_poly.entity_id
_entity_poly.type
_entity_poly.pdbx_seq_one_letter_code
_entity_poly.pdbx_strand_id
1 'polypeptide(L)'
;MKKMPPIEKIPEAYSAIIDNRVDLKENIALVKSSDLKKVYTIKWQDNTYYSNDNSTYWQNYPGYPVIAVLMLQNKLSYNEEIATYFKSINWHELNANNKRDYTKSLNDILSNVTEDKINIINSEINKVYQELSNLDLTLTKKQNLLLAF
;
A
#
# COMPACT_ATOMS: atom_id res chain seq x y z
N MET A 1 -14.27 5.87 1.22
CA MET A 1 -13.74 4.78 2.10
C MET A 1 -14.31 4.90 3.52
N LYS A 2 -14.49 3.79 4.28
CA LYS A 2 -15.10 3.86 5.64
C LYS A 2 -14.10 4.07 6.78
N LYS A 3 -12.82 3.73 6.55
CA LYS A 3 -11.76 3.81 7.57
C LYS A 3 -10.42 4.02 6.86
N MET A 4 -9.53 4.81 7.47
CA MET A 4 -8.14 4.95 7.01
C MET A 4 -7.28 3.74 7.44
N PRO A 5 -6.34 3.29 6.58
CA PRO A 5 -5.34 2.29 6.98
C PRO A 5 -4.35 2.86 7.99
N PRO A 6 -3.55 2.03 8.69
CA PRO A 6 -2.31 2.50 9.29
C PRO A 6 -1.45 3.23 8.26
N ILE A 7 -0.81 4.33 8.66
CA ILE A 7 -0.03 5.17 7.74
C ILE A 7 1.15 4.39 7.12
N GLU A 8 1.65 3.38 7.82
CA GLU A 8 2.72 2.48 7.39
C GLU A 8 2.32 1.61 6.18
N LYS A 9 1.05 1.62 5.77
CA LYS A 9 0.65 1.01 4.49
C LYS A 9 1.17 1.79 3.27
N ILE A 10 1.53 3.07 3.43
CA ILE A 10 2.21 3.86 2.38
C ILE A 10 3.61 3.28 2.09
N PRO A 11 4.55 3.17 3.06
CA PRO A 11 5.86 2.59 2.80
C PRO A 11 5.80 1.10 2.40
N GLU A 12 4.85 0.30 2.91
CA GLU A 12 4.62 -1.06 2.41
C GLU A 12 4.27 -1.08 0.90
N ALA A 13 3.47 -0.11 0.43
CA ALA A 13 3.12 0.04 -0.98
C ALA A 13 4.30 0.54 -1.83
N TYR A 14 5.08 1.50 -1.32
CA TYR A 14 6.32 1.96 -1.97
C TYR A 14 7.28 0.78 -2.19
N SER A 15 7.43 -0.07 -1.16
CA SER A 15 8.23 -1.30 -1.24
C SER A 15 7.73 -2.23 -2.35
N ALA A 16 6.41 -2.38 -2.51
CA ALA A 16 5.85 -3.25 -3.54
C ALA A 16 6.15 -2.76 -4.96
N ILE A 17 6.15 -1.44 -5.15
CA ILE A 17 6.45 -0.84 -6.45
C ILE A 17 7.96 -0.95 -6.74
N ILE A 18 8.83 -0.50 -5.83
CA ILE A 18 10.28 -0.47 -6.05
C ILE A 18 10.91 -1.87 -6.15
N ASP A 19 10.28 -2.88 -5.54
CA ASP A 19 10.69 -4.29 -5.67
C ASP A 19 10.08 -4.99 -6.90
N ASN A 20 9.37 -4.25 -7.77
CA ASN A 20 8.67 -4.79 -8.95
C ASN A 20 7.71 -5.94 -8.60
N ARG A 21 6.99 -5.82 -7.47
CA ARG A 21 6.03 -6.83 -6.98
C ARG A 21 4.61 -6.63 -7.50
N VAL A 22 4.38 -5.66 -8.38
CA VAL A 22 3.06 -5.35 -8.95
C VAL A 22 3.03 -5.63 -10.45
N ASP A 23 2.18 -6.56 -10.87
CA ASP A 23 1.80 -6.79 -12.28
C ASP A 23 0.47 -6.07 -12.54
N LEU A 24 0.53 -4.89 -13.17
CA LEU A 24 -0.62 -4.03 -13.46
C LEU A 24 -1.12 -4.29 -14.89
N LYS A 25 -2.43 -4.54 -15.02
CA LYS A 25 -3.15 -4.64 -16.30
C LYS A 25 -4.30 -3.63 -16.30
N GLU A 26 -5.15 -3.67 -17.33
CA GLU A 26 -6.21 -2.67 -17.56
C GLU A 26 -7.15 -2.46 -16.35
N ASN A 27 -7.76 -3.53 -15.84
CA ASN A 27 -8.74 -3.48 -14.73
C ASN A 27 -8.44 -4.49 -13.61
N ILE A 28 -7.21 -5.01 -13.59
CA ILE A 28 -6.75 -6.01 -12.63
C ILE A 28 -5.26 -5.84 -12.36
N ALA A 29 -4.85 -6.11 -11.12
CA ALA A 29 -3.45 -6.20 -10.74
C ALA A 29 -3.19 -7.43 -9.87
N LEU A 30 -1.99 -8.00 -10.00
CA LEU A 30 -1.47 -9.02 -9.11
C LEU A 30 -0.32 -8.41 -8.30
N VAL A 31 -0.45 -8.43 -6.97
CA VAL A 31 0.54 -7.85 -6.06
C VAL A 31 1.12 -8.95 -5.17
N LYS A 32 2.43 -9.19 -5.25
CA LYS A 32 3.11 -10.18 -4.41
C LYS A 32 3.39 -9.62 -3.01
N SER A 33 3.27 -10.46 -1.97
CA SER A 33 3.70 -10.12 -0.61
C SER A 33 5.21 -9.89 -0.53
N SER A 34 5.66 -9.23 0.53
CA SER A 34 7.09 -8.95 0.74
C SER A 34 7.94 -10.20 0.98
N ASP A 35 7.34 -11.31 1.40
CA ASP A 35 7.97 -12.64 1.48
C ASP A 35 7.74 -13.50 0.22
N LEU A 36 7.06 -12.95 -0.79
CA LEU A 36 6.70 -13.58 -2.07
C LEU A 36 5.81 -14.83 -1.96
N LYS A 37 5.31 -15.19 -0.77
CA LYS A 37 4.49 -16.40 -0.55
C LYS A 37 3.03 -16.23 -0.95
N LYS A 38 2.54 -15.00 -1.06
CA LYS A 38 1.15 -14.68 -1.41
C LYS A 38 1.09 -13.75 -2.61
N VAL A 39 0.04 -13.92 -3.39
CA VAL A 39 -0.33 -13.01 -4.49
C VAL A 39 -1.73 -12.50 -4.24
N TYR A 40 -1.86 -11.19 -4.11
CA TYR A 40 -3.14 -10.51 -3.93
C TYR A 40 -3.68 -10.10 -5.29
N THR A 41 -4.99 -10.28 -5.49
CA THR A 41 -5.72 -9.87 -6.69
C THR A 41 -6.51 -8.61 -6.38
N ILE A 42 -6.24 -7.57 -7.14
CA ILE A 42 -6.91 -6.28 -7.03
C ILE A 42 -7.65 -6.10 -8.34
N LYS A 43 -8.95 -5.82 -8.29
CA LYS A 43 -9.76 -5.50 -9.47
C LYS A 43 -10.41 -4.16 -9.24
N TRP A 44 -10.66 -3.40 -10.30
CA TRP A 44 -11.37 -2.14 -10.18
C TRP A 44 -12.28 -1.90 -11.37
N GLN A 45 -13.26 -1.04 -11.11
CA GLN A 45 -14.10 -0.39 -12.09
C GLN A 45 -14.39 1.01 -11.54
N ASP A 46 -14.02 2.04 -12.30
CA ASP A 46 -14.09 3.44 -11.88
C ASP A 46 -13.38 3.69 -10.53
N ASN A 47 -14.15 4.06 -9.51
CA ASN A 47 -13.69 4.31 -8.14
C ASN A 47 -13.95 3.13 -7.19
N THR A 48 -14.44 2.01 -7.71
CA THR A 48 -14.74 0.80 -6.92
C THR A 48 -13.63 -0.23 -7.04
N TYR A 49 -13.01 -0.60 -5.92
CA TYR A 49 -11.89 -1.53 -5.84
C TYR A 49 -12.25 -2.75 -5.00
N TYR A 50 -11.93 -3.91 -5.55
CA TYR A 50 -11.91 -5.20 -4.87
C TYR A 50 -10.46 -5.57 -4.54
N SER A 51 -10.24 -6.16 -3.36
CA SER A 51 -8.98 -6.81 -3.01
C SER A 51 -9.25 -8.05 -2.15
N ASN A 52 -8.52 -9.13 -2.43
CA ASN A 52 -8.51 -10.34 -1.60
C ASN A 52 -7.49 -10.28 -0.45
N ASP A 53 -6.81 -9.14 -0.25
CA ASP A 53 -5.97 -8.91 0.91
C ASP A 53 -6.81 -8.86 2.20
N ASN A 54 -6.32 -9.53 3.25
CA ASN A 54 -7.06 -9.69 4.51
C ASN A 54 -7.36 -8.36 5.19
N SER A 55 -6.45 -7.39 5.13
CA SER A 55 -6.71 -6.07 5.71
C SER A 55 -7.87 -5.39 4.96
N THR A 56 -7.85 -5.42 3.64
CA THR A 56 -8.93 -4.81 2.85
C THR A 56 -10.27 -5.53 3.06
N TYR A 57 -10.25 -6.86 3.08
CA TYR A 57 -11.45 -7.68 3.19
C TYR A 57 -12.14 -7.59 4.57
N TRP A 58 -11.36 -7.58 5.66
CA TRP A 58 -11.90 -7.60 7.02
C TRP A 58 -11.97 -6.23 7.69
N GLN A 59 -10.99 -5.35 7.44
CA GLN A 59 -10.88 -4.05 8.11
C GLN A 59 -11.52 -2.91 7.33
N ASN A 60 -11.89 -3.14 6.07
CA ASN A 60 -12.62 -2.20 5.22
C ASN A 60 -11.90 -0.85 5.01
N TYR A 61 -10.56 -0.89 5.02
CA TYR A 61 -9.64 0.17 4.58
C TYR A 61 -8.76 -0.38 3.44
N PRO A 62 -8.18 0.46 2.57
CA PRO A 62 -7.30 -0.02 1.50
C PRO A 62 -5.98 -0.53 2.08
N GLY A 63 -5.68 -1.82 1.92
CA GLY A 63 -4.36 -2.36 2.25
C GLY A 63 -3.27 -1.88 1.28
N TYR A 64 -2.00 -2.15 1.60
CA TYR A 64 -0.87 -1.79 0.73
C TYR A 64 -1.03 -2.25 -0.74
N PRO A 65 -1.69 -3.38 -1.07
CA PRO A 65 -1.83 -3.77 -2.48
C PRO A 65 -2.73 -2.82 -3.26
N VAL A 66 -3.81 -2.31 -2.64
CA VAL A 66 -4.70 -1.32 -3.27
C VAL A 66 -3.98 0.01 -3.41
N ILE A 67 -3.25 0.44 -2.37
CA ILE A 67 -2.49 1.70 -2.36
C ILE A 67 -1.42 1.69 -3.47
N ALA A 68 -0.68 0.58 -3.63
CA ALA A 68 0.32 0.43 -4.68
C ALA A 68 -0.30 0.54 -6.10
N VAL A 69 -1.48 -0.06 -6.31
CA VAL A 69 -2.21 0.08 -7.59
C VAL A 69 -2.64 1.52 -7.82
N LEU A 70 -3.18 2.20 -6.80
CA LEU A 70 -3.58 3.61 -6.92
C LEU A 70 -2.39 4.53 -7.28
N MET A 71 -1.21 4.27 -6.73
CA MET A 71 0.03 4.98 -7.10
C MET A 71 0.40 4.74 -8.56
N LEU A 72 0.39 3.49 -9.04
CA LEU A 72 0.70 3.18 -10.44
C LEU A 72 -0.35 3.68 -11.43
N GLN A 73 -1.58 3.92 -10.96
CA GLN A 73 -2.63 4.59 -11.73
C GLN A 73 -2.52 6.13 -11.70
N ASN A 74 -1.47 6.68 -11.08
CA ASN A 74 -1.27 8.11 -10.84
C ASN A 74 -2.43 8.78 -10.06
N LYS A 75 -3.19 8.00 -9.27
CA LYS A 75 -4.22 8.51 -8.36
C LYS A 75 -3.65 8.93 -7.00
N LEU A 76 -2.45 8.47 -6.68
CA LEU A 76 -1.65 8.87 -5.51
C LEU A 76 -0.24 9.18 -5.97
N SER A 77 0.42 10.12 -5.29
CA SER A 77 1.83 10.41 -5.51
C SER A 77 2.71 9.19 -5.21
N TYR A 78 3.73 8.99 -6.03
CA TYR A 78 4.81 8.04 -5.80
C TYR A 78 6.14 8.76 -5.96
N ASN A 79 6.96 8.75 -4.91
CA ASN A 79 8.30 9.30 -4.93
C ASN A 79 9.32 8.16 -4.90
N GLU A 80 9.94 7.89 -6.05
CA GLU A 80 10.90 6.79 -6.21
C GLU A 80 12.15 6.98 -5.32
N GLU A 81 12.64 8.21 -5.15
CA GLU A 81 13.77 8.51 -4.25
C GLU A 81 13.45 8.09 -2.82
N ILE A 82 12.25 8.44 -2.32
CA ILE A 82 11.81 8.04 -0.98
C ILE A 82 11.51 6.53 -0.92
N ALA A 83 11.02 5.92 -2.01
CA ALA A 83 10.77 4.49 -2.08
C ALA A 83 12.04 3.65 -1.91
N THR A 84 13.23 4.19 -2.25
CA THR A 84 14.50 3.47 -2.10
C THR A 84 14.80 3.07 -0.64
N TYR A 85 14.33 3.84 0.34
CA TYR A 85 14.47 3.51 1.77
C TYR A 85 13.67 2.27 2.19
N PHE A 86 12.69 1.85 1.38
CA PHE A 86 11.83 0.72 1.67
C PHE A 86 12.05 -0.46 0.71
N LYS A 87 13.09 -0.39 -0.11
CA LYS A 87 13.45 -1.46 -1.06
C LYS A 87 13.91 -2.72 -0.31
N SER A 88 13.46 -3.87 -0.78
CA SER A 88 13.86 -5.20 -0.30
C SER A 88 13.58 -5.47 1.18
N ILE A 89 12.54 -4.83 1.74
CA ILE A 89 12.09 -5.05 3.11
C ILE A 89 11.08 -6.19 3.18
N ASN A 90 11.39 -7.24 3.94
CA ASN A 90 10.44 -8.30 4.28
C ASN A 90 9.46 -7.83 5.38
N TRP A 91 8.48 -7.01 5.01
CA TRP A 91 7.45 -6.51 5.93
C TRP A 91 6.65 -7.61 6.64
N HIS A 92 6.50 -8.79 6.05
CA HIS A 92 5.75 -9.88 6.69
C HIS A 92 6.48 -10.37 7.95
N GLU A 93 7.77 -10.64 7.81
CA GLU A 93 8.65 -11.07 8.89
C GLU A 93 8.88 -9.94 9.90
N LEU A 94 9.16 -8.73 9.44
CA LEU A 94 9.39 -7.57 10.31
C LEU A 94 8.18 -7.28 11.20
N ASN A 95 6.98 -7.20 10.60
CA ASN A 95 5.75 -6.97 11.36
C ASN A 95 5.44 -8.14 12.31
N ALA A 96 5.79 -9.38 11.97
CA ALA A 96 5.63 -10.52 12.87
C ALA A 96 6.55 -10.40 14.10
N ASN A 97 7.82 -10.06 13.89
CA ASN A 97 8.82 -9.87 14.95
C ASN A 97 8.44 -8.70 15.88
N ASN A 98 7.82 -7.66 15.32
CA ASN A 98 7.30 -6.53 16.07
C ASN A 98 5.86 -6.69 16.56
N LYS A 99 5.29 -7.91 16.55
CA LYS A 99 3.95 -8.20 17.07
C LYS A 99 2.85 -7.32 16.46
N ARG A 100 3.01 -6.96 15.19
CA ARG A 100 2.14 -6.05 14.40
C ARG A 100 2.14 -4.60 14.89
N ASP A 101 3.19 -4.18 15.60
CA ASP A 101 3.50 -2.77 15.79
C ASP A 101 4.15 -2.22 14.50
N TYR A 102 3.30 -1.64 13.66
CA TYR A 102 3.73 -1.11 12.37
C TYR A 102 4.63 0.11 12.54
N THR A 103 4.33 0.98 13.50
CA THR A 103 5.13 2.17 13.80
C THR A 103 6.54 1.77 14.24
N LYS A 104 6.66 0.77 15.12
CA LYS A 104 7.97 0.22 15.48
C LYS A 104 8.70 -0.36 14.28
N SER A 105 7.99 -1.10 13.41
CA SER A 105 8.58 -1.67 12.20
C SER A 105 9.13 -0.58 11.25
N LEU A 106 8.40 0.52 11.07
CA LEU A 106 8.89 1.66 10.31
C LEU A 106 10.13 2.30 10.97
N ASN A 107 10.12 2.47 12.29
CA ASN A 107 11.27 3.00 13.02
C ASN A 107 12.51 2.08 12.90
N ASP A 108 12.34 0.76 12.93
CA ASP A 108 13.44 -0.19 12.75
C ASP A 108 14.09 -0.04 11.37
N ILE A 109 13.28 0.13 10.31
CA ILE A 109 13.77 0.37 8.94
C ILE A 109 14.58 1.68 8.86
N LEU A 110 14.12 2.72 9.52
CA LEU A 110 14.71 4.06 9.46
C LEU A 110 15.79 4.31 10.53
N SER A 111 16.15 3.31 11.32
CA SER A 111 17.05 3.44 12.48
C SER A 111 18.43 4.02 12.18
N ASN A 112 18.94 3.85 10.96
CA ASN A 112 20.24 4.37 10.51
C ASN A 112 20.11 5.60 9.59
N VAL A 113 18.91 6.17 9.45
CA VAL A 113 18.65 7.34 8.61
C VAL A 113 18.78 8.60 9.47
N THR A 114 19.44 9.63 8.93
CA THR A 114 19.58 10.93 9.61
C THR A 114 18.22 11.57 9.86
N GLU A 115 18.07 12.29 10.97
CA GLU A 115 16.82 12.95 11.35
C GLU A 115 16.26 13.89 10.27
N ASP A 116 17.11 14.68 9.61
CA ASP A 116 16.70 15.54 8.49
C ASP A 116 16.05 14.76 7.35
N LYS A 117 16.59 13.56 7.03
CA LYS A 117 16.02 12.68 6.01
C LYS A 117 14.76 11.98 6.50
N ILE A 118 14.68 11.59 7.77
CA ILE A 118 13.44 11.06 8.38
C ILE A 118 12.32 12.08 8.27
N ASN A 119 12.59 13.37 8.52
CA ASN A 119 11.61 14.44 8.40
C ASN A 119 11.08 14.58 6.96
N ILE A 120 11.95 14.49 5.96
CA ILE A 120 11.56 14.50 4.54
C ILE A 120 10.71 13.27 4.20
N ILE A 121 11.14 12.08 4.62
CA ILE A 121 10.41 10.82 4.38
C ILE A 121 9.02 10.88 5.02
N ASN A 122 8.92 11.33 6.27
CA ASN A 122 7.65 11.46 6.98
C ASN A 122 6.74 12.51 6.34
N SER A 123 7.30 13.62 5.83
CA SER A 123 6.53 14.62 5.10
C SER A 123 5.90 14.03 3.83
N GLU A 124 6.68 13.25 3.06
CA GLU A 124 6.19 12.57 1.87
C GLU A 124 5.10 11.53 2.20
N ILE A 125 5.34 10.69 3.21
CA ILE A 125 4.36 9.68 3.66
C ILE A 125 3.06 10.36 4.10
N ASN A 126 3.13 11.45 4.87
CA ASN A 126 1.95 12.20 5.30
C ASN A 126 1.22 12.84 4.12
N LYS A 127 1.94 13.42 3.14
CA LYS A 127 1.34 13.97 1.92
C LYS A 127 0.51 12.92 1.19
N VAL A 128 1.08 11.74 0.91
CA VAL A 128 0.37 10.65 0.24
C VAL A 128 -0.81 10.14 1.08
N TYR A 129 -0.65 10.08 2.40
CA TYR A 129 -1.73 9.68 3.29
C TYR A 129 -2.92 10.67 3.25
N GLN A 130 -2.65 11.97 3.13
CA GLN A 130 -3.69 12.99 2.93
C GLN A 130 -4.35 12.89 1.55
N GLU A 131 -3.58 12.63 0.48
CA GLU A 131 -4.12 12.35 -0.85
C GLU A 131 -5.09 11.16 -0.81
N LEU A 132 -4.70 10.08 -0.12
CA LEU A 132 -5.53 8.90 0.07
C LEU A 132 -6.83 9.21 0.82
N SER A 133 -6.79 10.06 1.86
CA SER A 133 -8.01 10.44 2.59
C SER A 133 -8.98 11.27 1.77
N ASN A 134 -8.47 12.02 0.80
CA ASN A 134 -9.27 12.88 -0.08
C ASN A 134 -9.82 12.14 -1.31
N LEU A 135 -9.39 10.90 -1.53
CA LEU A 135 -9.80 10.13 -2.70
C LEU A 135 -11.23 9.60 -2.54
N ASP A 136 -12.07 9.82 -3.55
CA ASP A 136 -13.33 9.09 -3.68
C ASP A 136 -13.04 7.62 -4.03
N LEU A 137 -12.89 6.81 -2.99
CA LEU A 137 -12.56 5.39 -3.09
C LEU A 137 -13.64 4.53 -2.43
N THR A 138 -14.24 3.65 -3.21
CA THR A 138 -15.17 2.62 -2.73
C THR A 138 -14.48 1.26 -2.69
N LEU A 139 -14.53 0.59 -1.53
CA LEU A 139 -14.04 -0.78 -1.38
C LEU A 139 -15.21 -1.74 -1.40
N THR A 140 -15.06 -2.84 -2.14
CA THR A 140 -16.08 -3.89 -2.24
C THR A 140 -15.49 -5.26 -1.97
N LYS A 141 -16.34 -6.15 -1.44
CA LYS A 141 -16.04 -7.58 -1.28
C LYS A 141 -16.45 -8.39 -2.51
N LYS A 142 -17.17 -7.79 -3.46
CA LYS A 142 -17.62 -8.46 -4.69
C LYS A 142 -16.45 -8.56 -5.66
N GLN A 143 -16.03 -9.79 -5.96
CA GLN A 143 -14.96 -10.07 -6.92
C GLN A 143 -15.39 -9.80 -8.37
N ASN A 144 -16.67 -9.95 -8.68
CA ASN A 144 -17.24 -9.59 -9.97
C ASN A 144 -17.76 -8.16 -9.90
N LEU A 145 -16.97 -7.24 -10.45
CA LEU A 145 -17.38 -5.87 -10.73
C LEU A 145 -18.12 -5.93 -12.07
N LEU A 146 -19.45 -6.09 -12.01
CA LEU A 146 -20.28 -6.06 -13.19
C LEU A 146 -20.43 -4.61 -13.65
N LEU A 147 -20.35 -4.40 -14.96
CA LEU A 147 -20.86 -3.20 -15.62
C LEU A 147 -22.33 -3.07 -15.23
N ALA A 148 -22.67 -2.05 -14.44
CA ALA A 148 -24.04 -1.58 -14.40
C ALA A 148 -24.32 -0.97 -15.77
N PHE A 149 -24.93 -1.75 -16.66
CA PHE A 149 -25.52 -1.27 -17.90
C PHE A 149 -26.93 -0.75 -17.63
#